data_AF-A0A564JCT4-F1
#
_entry.id   AF-A0A564JCT4-F1
#
_cell.length_a   1.000
_cell.length_b   1.000
_cell.length_c   1.000
_cell.angle_alpha   90.00
_cell.angle_beta   90.00
_cell.angle_gamma   90.00
#
_symmetry.space_group_name_H-M   'P 1'
#
loop_
_entity.id
_entity.type
_entity.pdbx_description
1 polymer ?
#
loop_
_entity_poly.entity_id
_entity_poly.type
_entity_poly.pdbx_seq_one_letter_code
_entity_poly.pdbx_strand_id
1 'polypeptide(L)'
;MINESELKKFIGKVDQGFDADKTPIPHRIGRCLSEVSKKYDISLPIFCPIEKKSLNESHRVTYIVQEWYKERYGNRLYANYDIGFLLLLLRGQILTCRVPNFFGECNFFIDQDLNVKKNRNETNILEMIDGITQDFSNSLSDKEQSYIFSSFQKGLNAAIIISDWRLSNLEMIRAATNDLEGIKNNFILNQPHLANSKWAYNQFLEKILKSWLLKTGATRPELKGKGHQLNHLVSMFNKNHQNKIDEYKIPTIIGDASLRYDEIEITNEDLIKVQDSVFDIILQIGSSPKSLKQ
;
A
#
# COMPACT_ATOMS: atom_id res chain seq x y z
N MET A 1 23.21 -25.52 -25.90
CA MET A 1 21.86 -24.95 -25.71
C MET A 1 21.11 -25.82 -24.72
N ILE A 2 20.50 -25.20 -23.71
CA ILE A 2 19.72 -25.87 -22.67
C ILE A 2 18.43 -26.41 -23.29
N ASN A 3 18.13 -27.69 -23.09
CA ASN A 3 16.91 -28.29 -23.60
C ASN A 3 15.67 -27.66 -22.93
N GLU A 4 14.69 -27.22 -23.72
CA GLU A 4 13.51 -26.52 -23.19
C GLU A 4 12.63 -27.42 -22.31
N SER A 5 12.48 -28.70 -22.66
CA SER A 5 11.69 -29.64 -21.86
C SER A 5 12.33 -29.89 -20.49
N GLU A 6 13.67 -30.04 -20.47
CA GLU A 6 14.43 -30.17 -19.22
C GLU A 6 14.37 -28.90 -18.37
N LEU A 7 14.46 -27.73 -19.00
CA LEU A 7 14.32 -26.44 -18.34
C LEU A 7 12.92 -26.29 -17.72
N LYS A 8 11.85 -26.56 -18.48
CA LYS A 8 10.46 -26.50 -17.99
C LYS A 8 10.21 -27.48 -16.83
N LYS A 9 10.76 -28.69 -16.88
CA LYS A 9 10.71 -29.65 -15.76
C LYS A 9 11.43 -29.09 -14.52
N PHE A 10 12.60 -28.48 -14.71
CA PHE A 10 13.33 -27.87 -13.60
C PHE A 10 12.59 -26.68 -13.00
N ILE A 11 12.04 -25.77 -13.82
CA ILE A 11 11.20 -24.65 -13.39
C ILE A 11 10.04 -25.16 -12.53
N GLY A 12 9.33 -26.19 -12.99
CA GLY A 12 8.22 -26.79 -12.22
C GLY A 12 8.65 -27.34 -10.86
N LYS A 13 9.84 -27.95 -10.76
CA LYS A 13 10.38 -28.43 -9.49
C LYS A 13 10.74 -27.27 -8.54
N VAL A 14 11.36 -26.22 -9.06
CA VAL A 14 11.71 -25.02 -8.28
C VAL A 14 10.44 -24.33 -7.76
N ASP A 15 9.43 -24.20 -8.62
CA ASP A 15 8.14 -23.60 -8.26
C ASP A 15 7.39 -24.37 -7.16
N GLN A 16 7.46 -25.70 -7.15
CA GLN A 16 6.91 -26.52 -6.06
C GLN A 16 7.61 -26.23 -4.72
N GLY A 17 8.93 -25.98 -4.75
CA GLY A 17 9.68 -25.59 -3.55
C GLY A 17 9.20 -24.25 -2.97
N PHE A 18 8.78 -23.32 -3.83
CA PHE A 18 8.29 -22.00 -3.42
C PHE A 18 6.98 -22.03 -2.63
N ASP A 19 6.16 -23.07 -2.79
CA ASP A 19 4.96 -23.26 -1.96
C ASP A 19 5.34 -23.58 -0.51
N ALA A 20 6.32 -24.46 -0.30
CA ALA A 20 6.83 -24.80 1.04
C ALA A 20 7.45 -23.58 1.74
N ASP A 21 8.17 -22.76 0.98
CA ASP A 21 8.81 -21.52 1.49
C ASP A 21 7.85 -20.33 1.58
N LYS A 22 6.55 -20.52 1.29
CA LYS A 22 5.53 -19.46 1.26
C LYS A 22 5.92 -18.23 0.42
N THR A 23 6.61 -18.46 -0.69
CA THR A 23 7.04 -17.37 -1.58
C THR A 23 5.82 -16.81 -2.33
N PRO A 24 5.56 -15.48 -2.24
CA PRO A 24 4.48 -14.85 -2.99
C PRO A 24 4.65 -15.02 -4.50
N ILE A 25 3.55 -15.30 -5.21
CA ILE A 25 3.54 -15.58 -6.66
C ILE A 25 4.28 -14.51 -7.48
N PRO A 26 4.08 -13.19 -7.26
CA PRO A 26 4.79 -12.17 -8.02
C PRO A 26 6.33 -12.23 -7.89
N HIS A 27 6.86 -12.78 -6.79
CA HIS A 27 8.29 -12.88 -6.55
C HIS A 27 8.93 -14.13 -7.15
N ARG A 28 8.11 -15.09 -7.63
CA ARG A 28 8.60 -16.41 -8.05
C ARG A 28 9.45 -16.37 -9.31
N ILE A 29 9.16 -15.47 -10.26
CA ILE A 29 9.97 -15.34 -11.49
C ILE A 29 11.41 -14.97 -11.13
N GLY A 30 11.61 -13.91 -10.35
CA GLY A 30 12.95 -13.46 -9.97
C GLY A 30 13.72 -14.52 -9.17
N ARG A 31 13.04 -15.22 -8.25
CA ARG A 31 13.65 -16.33 -7.50
C ARG A 31 13.99 -17.51 -8.41
N CYS A 32 13.10 -17.88 -9.34
CA CYS A 32 13.35 -18.95 -10.29
C CYS A 32 14.54 -18.63 -11.20
N LEU A 33 14.63 -17.39 -11.71
CA LEU A 33 15.77 -16.93 -12.50
C LEU A 33 17.09 -17.08 -11.72
N SER A 34 17.10 -16.76 -10.43
CA SER A 34 18.27 -16.99 -9.57
C SER A 34 18.66 -18.47 -9.49
N GLU A 35 17.69 -19.37 -9.28
CA GLU A 35 17.96 -20.82 -9.21
C GLU A 35 18.38 -21.42 -10.57
N VAL A 36 17.79 -20.95 -11.67
CA VAL A 36 18.19 -21.34 -13.03
C VAL A 36 19.60 -20.82 -13.34
N SER A 37 19.90 -19.57 -13.01
CA SER A 37 21.22 -18.97 -13.18
C SER A 37 22.29 -19.79 -12.45
N LYS A 38 22.06 -20.15 -11.18
CA LYS A 38 22.97 -21.01 -10.39
C LYS A 38 23.13 -22.40 -10.99
N LYS A 39 22.03 -23.04 -11.41
CA LYS A 39 22.07 -24.43 -11.92
C LYS A 39 22.87 -24.54 -13.22
N TYR A 40 22.71 -23.57 -14.12
CA TYR A 40 23.28 -23.62 -15.46
C TYR A 40 24.52 -22.72 -15.63
N ASP A 41 24.95 -22.03 -14.56
CA ASP A 41 26.07 -21.09 -14.54
C ASP A 41 25.98 -20.03 -15.67
N ILE A 42 24.81 -19.40 -15.78
CA ILE A 42 24.55 -18.36 -16.77
C ILE A 42 24.00 -17.09 -16.13
N SER A 43 24.47 -15.94 -16.60
CA SER A 43 23.89 -14.65 -16.22
C SER A 43 22.57 -14.44 -16.97
N LEU A 44 21.48 -14.20 -16.23
CA LEU A 44 20.14 -14.02 -16.78
C LEU A 44 19.66 -12.58 -16.58
N PRO A 45 19.14 -11.89 -17.61
CA PRO A 45 18.45 -10.64 -17.41
C PRO A 45 17.19 -10.84 -16.54
N ILE A 46 16.83 -9.82 -15.77
CA ILE A 46 15.62 -9.80 -14.92
C ILE A 46 14.34 -9.87 -15.77
N PHE A 47 14.40 -9.39 -17.01
CA PHE A 47 13.28 -9.35 -17.94
C PHE A 47 13.76 -9.54 -19.38
N CYS A 48 13.03 -10.32 -20.18
CA CYS A 48 13.24 -10.47 -21.61
C CYS A 48 11.94 -10.19 -22.40
N PRO A 49 11.90 -9.13 -23.24
CA PRO A 49 10.77 -8.92 -24.14
C PRO A 49 10.80 -9.93 -25.29
N ILE A 50 9.66 -10.17 -25.94
CA ILE A 50 9.50 -11.20 -26.98
C ILE A 50 10.45 -10.99 -28.16
N GLU A 51 10.72 -9.74 -28.51
CA GLU A 51 11.61 -9.34 -29.61
C GLU A 51 13.06 -9.71 -29.34
N LYS A 52 13.45 -9.87 -28.07
CA LYS A 52 14.81 -10.23 -27.65
C LYS A 52 14.96 -11.71 -27.29
N LYS A 53 13.90 -12.52 -27.34
CA LYS A 53 13.96 -13.94 -26.92
C LYS A 53 15.00 -14.79 -27.65
N SER A 54 15.39 -14.38 -28.86
CA SER A 54 16.39 -15.09 -29.69
C SER A 54 17.74 -14.38 -29.74
N LEU A 55 17.94 -13.31 -28.96
CA LEU A 55 19.17 -12.51 -28.98
C LEU A 55 20.39 -13.32 -28.53
N ASN A 56 20.24 -14.09 -27.46
CA ASN A 56 21.23 -15.05 -26.97
C ASN A 56 20.57 -16.08 -26.04
N GLU A 57 21.33 -17.07 -25.60
CA GLU A 57 20.82 -18.15 -24.75
C GLU A 57 20.25 -17.63 -23.41
N SER A 58 20.87 -16.63 -22.79
CA SER A 58 20.35 -16.02 -21.56
C SER A 58 18.98 -15.38 -21.77
N HIS A 59 18.77 -14.65 -22.86
CA HIS A 59 17.47 -14.06 -23.18
C HIS A 59 16.44 -15.15 -23.49
N ARG A 60 16.83 -16.21 -24.20
CA ARG A 60 15.94 -17.34 -24.49
C ARG A 60 15.47 -18.03 -23.21
N VAL A 61 16.39 -18.31 -22.29
CA VAL A 61 16.08 -18.93 -20.99
C VAL A 61 15.20 -18.02 -20.14
N THR A 62 15.54 -16.73 -20.02
CA THR A 62 14.70 -15.76 -19.30
C THR A 62 13.29 -15.71 -19.87
N TYR A 63 13.15 -15.64 -21.21
CA TYR A 63 11.85 -15.64 -21.86
C TYR A 63 11.04 -16.90 -21.57
N ILE A 64 11.65 -18.09 -21.62
CA ILE A 64 10.98 -19.36 -21.31
C ILE A 64 10.49 -19.40 -19.86
N VAL A 65 11.30 -18.92 -18.91
CA VAL A 65 10.89 -18.81 -17.50
C VAL A 65 9.69 -17.87 -17.36
N GLN A 66 9.74 -16.70 -17.97
CA GLN A 66 8.66 -15.72 -17.91
C GLN A 66 7.36 -16.25 -18.50
N GLU A 67 7.40 -16.88 -19.67
CA GLU A 67 6.20 -17.43 -20.32
C GLU A 67 5.63 -18.61 -19.54
N TRP A 68 6.48 -19.50 -18.99
CA TRP A 68 5.99 -20.61 -18.16
C TRP A 68 5.20 -20.11 -16.94
N TYR A 69 5.73 -19.08 -16.25
CA TYR A 69 5.03 -18.47 -15.12
C TYR A 69 3.75 -17.74 -15.57
N LYS A 70 3.80 -17.04 -16.71
CA LYS A 70 2.66 -16.31 -17.27
C LYS A 70 1.52 -17.27 -17.65
N GLU A 71 1.83 -18.39 -18.29
CA GLU A 71 0.86 -19.44 -18.61
C GLU A 71 0.24 -20.06 -17.35
N ARG A 72 1.04 -20.28 -16.30
CA ARG A 72 0.59 -20.95 -15.07
C ARG A 72 -0.23 -20.04 -14.15
N TYR A 73 0.16 -18.78 -14.02
CA TYR A 73 -0.40 -17.88 -13.00
C TYR A 73 -1.18 -16.70 -13.56
N GLY A 74 -1.00 -16.38 -14.85
CA GLY A 74 -1.64 -15.24 -15.50
C GLY A 74 -1.51 -13.96 -14.68
N ASN A 75 -2.65 -13.34 -14.41
CA ASN A 75 -2.71 -12.06 -13.69
C ASN A 75 -2.22 -12.13 -12.23
N ARG A 76 -2.09 -13.33 -11.64
CA ARG A 76 -1.57 -13.49 -10.26
C ARG A 76 -0.08 -13.15 -10.12
N LEU A 77 0.63 -12.99 -11.26
CA LEU A 77 2.01 -12.50 -11.29
C LEU A 77 2.10 -11.00 -11.06
N TYR A 78 1.03 -10.24 -11.31
CA TYR A 78 1.06 -8.80 -11.11
C TYR A 78 1.20 -8.51 -9.62
N ALA A 79 2.37 -8.03 -9.22
CA ALA A 79 2.55 -7.43 -7.91
C ALA A 79 1.94 -6.04 -7.94
N ASN A 80 1.11 -5.76 -6.93
CA ASN A 80 0.83 -4.37 -6.60
C ASN A 80 2.09 -3.79 -5.91
N TYR A 81 2.73 -2.84 -6.55
CA TYR A 81 3.88 -2.12 -6.00
C TYR A 81 3.50 -0.80 -5.35
N ASP A 82 2.21 -0.45 -5.27
CA ASP A 82 1.75 0.77 -4.62
C ASP A 82 2.23 0.84 -3.17
N ILE A 83 2.58 2.05 -2.72
CA ILE A 83 2.95 2.31 -1.32
C ILE A 83 1.72 2.54 -0.42
N GLY A 84 0.55 2.78 -1.02
CA GLY A 84 -0.70 2.95 -0.29
C GLY A 84 -1.89 3.20 -1.21
N PHE A 85 -2.97 3.69 -0.60
CA PHE A 85 -4.19 4.13 -1.28
C PHE A 85 -4.83 5.26 -0.46
N LEU A 86 -5.79 5.95 -1.07
CA LEU A 86 -6.71 6.83 -0.38
C LEU A 86 -8.13 6.64 -0.94
N LEU A 87 -9.11 7.01 -0.14
CA LEU A 87 -10.52 7.12 -0.52
C LEU A 87 -10.81 8.56 -0.94
N LEU A 88 -11.54 8.72 -2.05
CA LEU A 88 -12.03 9.99 -2.57
C LEU A 88 -13.55 9.97 -2.54
N LEU A 89 -14.19 11.02 -2.03
CA LEU A 89 -15.65 11.16 -2.10
C LEU A 89 -16.03 12.12 -3.22
N LEU A 90 -16.53 11.58 -4.32
CA LEU A 90 -17.00 12.35 -5.46
C LEU A 90 -18.49 12.08 -5.68
N ARG A 91 -19.30 13.14 -5.68
CA ARG A 91 -20.75 13.07 -5.96
C ARG A 91 -21.49 12.01 -5.12
N GLY A 92 -21.10 11.87 -3.85
CA GLY A 92 -21.68 10.91 -2.91
C GLY A 92 -21.12 9.48 -3.00
N GLN A 93 -20.21 9.20 -3.94
CA GLN A 93 -19.59 7.89 -4.12
C GLN A 93 -18.15 7.89 -3.62
N ILE A 94 -17.76 6.81 -2.93
CA ILE A 94 -16.36 6.57 -2.56
C ILE A 94 -15.66 5.88 -3.71
N LEU A 95 -14.59 6.49 -4.20
CA LEU A 95 -13.65 5.92 -5.15
C LEU A 95 -12.33 5.62 -4.45
N THR A 96 -11.68 4.51 -4.84
CA THR A 96 -10.34 4.19 -4.36
C THR A 96 -9.31 4.78 -5.31
N CYS A 97 -8.36 5.54 -4.79
CA CYS A 97 -7.22 6.04 -5.55
C CYS A 97 -5.95 5.37 -5.06
N ARG A 98 -5.20 4.79 -5.98
CA ARG A 98 -3.92 4.15 -5.73
C ARG A 98 -2.84 5.20 -5.46
N VAL A 99 -1.88 4.88 -4.61
CA VAL A 99 -0.66 5.70 -4.42
C VAL A 99 0.54 4.89 -4.90
N PRO A 100 1.09 5.18 -6.09
CA PRO A 100 2.13 4.38 -6.70
C PRO A 100 3.45 4.54 -5.96
N ASN A 101 4.28 3.50 -6.01
CA ASN A 101 5.69 3.62 -5.69
C ASN A 101 6.47 4.16 -6.89
N PHE A 102 7.40 5.06 -6.66
CA PHE A 102 8.28 5.63 -7.69
C PHE A 102 9.66 5.91 -7.09
N PHE A 103 10.67 5.95 -7.96
CA PHE A 103 12.04 6.28 -7.59
C PHE A 103 12.44 7.59 -8.24
N GLY A 104 12.99 8.52 -7.44
CA GLY A 104 13.37 9.85 -7.91
C GLY A 104 12.18 10.82 -7.89
N GLU A 105 12.10 11.66 -8.91
CA GLU A 105 11.05 12.68 -9.03
C GLU A 105 9.93 12.18 -9.95
N CYS A 106 8.69 12.36 -9.51
CA CYS A 106 7.49 12.13 -10.30
C CYS A 106 6.63 13.40 -10.27
N ASN A 107 6.29 13.92 -11.45
CA ASN A 107 5.38 15.03 -11.62
C ASN A 107 3.94 14.49 -11.71
N PHE A 108 3.16 14.73 -10.66
CA PHE A 108 1.75 14.39 -10.62
C PHE A 108 0.92 15.55 -11.13
N PHE A 109 0.02 15.27 -12.06
CA PHE A 109 -0.87 16.27 -12.65
C PHE A 109 -2.29 15.71 -12.82
N ILE A 110 -3.24 16.57 -13.16
CA ILE A 110 -4.59 16.18 -13.57
C ILE A 110 -4.79 16.64 -15.00
N ASP A 111 -5.22 15.71 -15.85
CA ASP A 111 -5.75 15.99 -17.18
C ASP A 111 -6.99 15.10 -17.38
N GLN A 112 -8.05 15.68 -17.94
CA GLN A 112 -9.29 14.93 -18.16
C GLN A 112 -9.14 13.88 -19.25
N ASP A 113 -8.22 14.04 -20.20
CA ASP A 113 -7.87 13.00 -21.17
C ASP A 113 -7.02 11.91 -20.48
N LEU A 114 -7.61 10.74 -20.27
CA LEU A 114 -6.93 9.59 -19.65
C LEU A 114 -5.89 8.95 -20.59
N ASN A 115 -5.84 9.37 -21.86
CA ASN A 115 -4.84 8.93 -22.84
C ASN A 115 -3.78 10.02 -23.12
N VAL A 116 -3.76 11.09 -22.33
CA VAL A 116 -2.80 12.18 -22.46
C VAL A 116 -1.38 11.63 -22.53
N LYS A 117 -0.59 12.18 -23.45
CA LYS A 117 0.81 11.80 -23.61
C LYS A 117 1.62 12.32 -22.41
N LYS A 118 2.21 11.39 -21.66
CA LYS A 118 3.03 11.66 -20.47
C LYS A 118 4.52 11.55 -20.79
N ASN A 119 5.33 12.40 -20.16
CA ASN A 119 6.77 12.18 -20.05
C ASN A 119 7.07 10.99 -19.13
N ARG A 120 8.33 10.52 -19.13
CA ARG A 120 8.74 9.33 -18.35
C ARG A 120 8.56 9.49 -16.85
N ASN A 121 8.60 10.72 -16.35
CA ASN A 121 8.48 11.08 -14.94
C ASN A 121 7.13 11.73 -14.62
N GLU A 122 6.13 11.58 -15.47
CA GLU A 122 4.81 12.20 -15.30
C GLU A 122 3.74 11.14 -15.11
N THR A 123 2.78 11.40 -14.21
CA THR A 123 1.60 10.55 -14.07
C THR A 123 0.34 11.39 -13.84
N ASN A 124 -0.70 11.09 -14.60
CA ASN A 124 -2.02 11.66 -14.40
C ASN A 124 -2.69 10.98 -13.21
N ILE A 125 -3.06 11.75 -12.18
CA ILE A 125 -3.68 11.24 -10.95
C ILE A 125 -5.01 10.53 -11.26
N LEU A 126 -5.75 10.97 -12.28
CA LEU A 126 -7.04 10.35 -12.61
C LEU A 126 -6.89 8.87 -12.96
N GLU A 127 -5.80 8.48 -13.63
CA GLU A 127 -5.51 7.07 -13.98
C GLU A 127 -5.26 6.17 -12.76
N MET A 128 -5.02 6.77 -11.59
CA MET A 128 -4.83 6.03 -10.34
C MET A 128 -6.14 5.75 -9.62
N ILE A 129 -7.24 6.35 -10.07
CA ILE A 129 -8.57 6.12 -9.51
C ILE A 129 -9.13 4.83 -10.11
N ASP A 130 -9.37 3.85 -9.25
CA ASP A 130 -9.86 2.53 -9.65
C ASP A 130 -11.23 2.67 -10.33
N GLY A 131 -11.31 2.23 -11.58
CA GLY A 131 -12.55 2.20 -12.36
C GLY A 131 -13.00 3.53 -12.97
N ILE A 132 -12.15 4.57 -12.97
CA ILE A 132 -12.50 5.82 -13.65
C ILE A 132 -12.68 5.59 -15.16
N THR A 133 -13.69 6.24 -15.75
CA THR A 133 -13.94 6.21 -17.19
C THR A 133 -13.59 7.55 -17.82
N GLN A 134 -13.34 7.55 -19.14
CA GLN A 134 -13.12 8.79 -19.88
C GLN A 134 -14.33 9.74 -19.77
N ASP A 135 -15.55 9.20 -19.77
CA ASP A 135 -16.78 9.96 -19.59
C ASP A 135 -16.83 10.64 -18.21
N PHE A 136 -16.55 9.88 -17.14
CA PHE A 136 -16.50 10.43 -15.79
C PHE A 136 -15.43 11.53 -15.67
N SER A 137 -14.23 11.25 -16.20
CA SER A 137 -13.10 12.19 -16.22
C SER A 137 -13.45 13.51 -16.91
N ASN A 138 -14.04 13.45 -18.10
CA ASN A 138 -14.50 14.62 -18.86
C ASN A 138 -15.57 15.43 -18.14
N SER A 139 -16.36 14.77 -17.28
CA SER A 139 -17.42 15.43 -16.53
C SER A 139 -16.95 16.16 -15.27
N LEU A 140 -15.68 16.02 -14.86
CA LEU A 140 -15.16 16.62 -13.63
C LEU A 140 -15.11 18.14 -13.71
N SER A 141 -15.65 18.80 -12.69
CA SER A 141 -15.50 20.24 -12.51
C SER A 141 -14.12 20.61 -11.96
N ASP A 142 -13.67 21.85 -12.16
CA ASP A 142 -12.40 22.35 -11.60
C ASP A 142 -12.30 22.19 -10.08
N LYS A 143 -13.44 22.29 -9.37
CA LYS A 143 -13.52 22.08 -7.92
C LYS A 143 -13.24 20.62 -7.56
N GLU A 144 -13.83 19.68 -8.30
CA GLU A 144 -13.59 18.25 -8.11
C GLU A 144 -12.15 17.88 -8.45
N GLN A 145 -11.59 18.43 -9.53
CA GLN A 145 -10.18 18.25 -9.88
C GLN A 145 -9.25 18.79 -8.78
N SER A 146 -9.50 20.00 -8.27
CA SER A 146 -8.73 20.57 -7.16
C SER A 146 -8.81 19.73 -5.89
N TYR A 147 -10.00 19.22 -5.58
CA TYR A 147 -10.20 18.31 -4.46
C TYR A 147 -9.38 17.02 -4.64
N ILE A 148 -9.51 16.34 -5.79
CA ILE A 148 -8.74 15.12 -6.10
C ILE A 148 -7.24 15.36 -5.93
N PHE A 149 -6.72 16.46 -6.49
CA PHE A 149 -5.30 16.79 -6.41
C PHE A 149 -4.84 16.97 -4.95
N SER A 150 -5.56 17.78 -4.18
CA SER A 150 -5.22 18.07 -2.78
C SER A 150 -5.29 16.82 -1.89
N SER A 151 -6.32 15.98 -2.06
CA SER A 151 -6.47 14.71 -1.36
C SER A 151 -5.35 13.75 -1.74
N PHE A 152 -5.03 13.65 -3.03
CA PHE A 152 -3.93 12.80 -3.51
C PHE A 152 -2.59 13.23 -2.91
N GLN A 153 -2.26 14.52 -2.91
CA GLN A 153 -1.02 15.01 -2.31
C GLN A 153 -0.92 14.66 -0.81
N LYS A 154 -2.02 14.82 -0.07
CA LYS A 154 -2.08 14.43 1.35
C LYS A 154 -1.88 12.94 1.54
N GLY A 155 -2.59 12.12 0.77
CA GLY A 155 -2.49 10.66 0.79
C GLY A 155 -1.10 10.16 0.40
N LEU A 156 -0.48 10.77 -0.62
CA LEU A 156 0.88 10.47 -1.04
C LEU A 156 1.89 10.71 0.09
N ASN A 157 1.84 11.88 0.73
CA ASN A 157 2.75 12.21 1.82
C ASN A 157 2.58 11.26 3.02
N ALA A 158 1.33 10.90 3.36
CA ALA A 158 1.06 9.93 4.40
C ALA A 158 1.58 8.52 4.03
N ALA A 159 1.38 8.09 2.79
CA ALA A 159 1.85 6.78 2.30
C ALA A 159 3.38 6.67 2.28
N ILE A 160 4.09 7.74 1.92
CA ILE A 160 5.57 7.80 2.00
C ILE A 160 6.03 7.58 3.44
N ILE A 161 5.43 8.29 4.41
CA ILE A 161 5.77 8.12 5.84
C ILE A 161 5.48 6.68 6.32
N ILE A 162 4.34 6.11 5.91
CA ILE A 162 4.03 4.69 6.22
C ILE A 162 5.08 3.76 5.63
N SER A 163 5.54 4.03 4.40
CA SER A 163 6.61 3.26 3.76
C SER A 163 7.92 3.34 4.56
N ASP A 164 8.29 4.53 5.03
CA ASP A 164 9.47 4.71 5.89
C ASP A 164 9.35 3.95 7.21
N TRP A 165 8.16 3.88 7.79
CA TRP A 165 7.90 3.08 9.00
C TRP A 165 8.05 1.58 8.76
N ARG A 166 7.67 1.09 7.56
CA ARG A 166 7.90 -0.30 7.15
C ARG A 166 9.40 -0.60 7.07
N LEU A 167 10.19 0.32 6.51
CA LEU A 167 11.64 0.19 6.42
C LEU A 167 12.33 0.30 7.78
N SER A 168 11.77 1.09 8.70
CA SER A 168 12.27 1.27 10.07
C SER A 168 11.96 0.10 11.02
N ASN A 169 11.28 -0.95 10.52
CA ASN A 169 10.92 -2.17 11.25
C ASN A 169 10.26 -1.90 12.62
N LEU A 170 9.28 -1.00 12.66
CA LEU A 170 8.48 -0.75 13.86
C LEU A 170 7.78 -2.05 14.32
N GLU A 171 7.75 -2.28 15.64
CA GLU A 171 7.38 -3.57 16.23
C GLU A 171 6.01 -4.11 15.79
N MET A 172 5.02 -3.23 15.60
CA MET A 172 3.66 -3.62 15.18
C MET A 172 3.32 -3.21 13.75
N ILE A 173 4.31 -2.80 12.93
CA ILE A 173 4.04 -2.23 11.59
C ILE A 173 3.27 -3.19 10.69
N ARG A 174 3.63 -4.48 10.69
CA ARG A 174 2.96 -5.50 9.88
C ARG A 174 1.48 -5.63 10.23
N ALA A 175 1.17 -5.60 11.53
CA ALA A 175 -0.20 -5.68 11.99
C ALA A 175 -0.98 -4.39 11.64
N ALA A 176 -0.35 -3.22 11.79
CA ALA A 176 -0.95 -1.94 11.40
C ALA A 176 -1.23 -1.89 9.90
N THR A 177 -0.27 -2.29 9.05
CA THR A 177 -0.46 -2.29 7.59
C THR A 177 -1.55 -3.25 7.15
N ASN A 178 -1.72 -4.38 7.85
CA ASN A 178 -2.83 -5.30 7.56
C ASN A 178 -4.20 -4.65 7.85
N ASP A 179 -4.30 -3.78 8.85
CA ASP A 179 -5.55 -3.04 9.10
C ASP A 179 -5.85 -2.10 7.91
N LEU A 180 -4.85 -1.38 7.39
CA LEU A 180 -5.03 -0.52 6.20
C LEU A 180 -5.43 -1.30 4.95
N GLU A 181 -4.77 -2.44 4.67
CA GLU A 181 -5.16 -3.29 3.53
C GLU A 181 -6.59 -3.84 3.68
N GLY A 182 -7.02 -4.11 4.92
CA GLY A 182 -8.39 -4.49 5.24
C GLY A 182 -9.42 -3.45 4.82
N ILE A 183 -9.10 -2.15 4.94
CA ILE A 183 -9.97 -1.06 4.49
C ILE A 183 -10.17 -1.14 2.98
N LYS A 184 -9.10 -1.28 2.19
CA LYS A 184 -9.21 -1.40 0.73
C LYS A 184 -10.12 -2.57 0.34
N ASN A 185 -9.99 -3.72 1.00
CA ASN A 185 -10.83 -4.89 0.74
C ASN A 185 -12.32 -4.65 1.03
N ASN A 186 -12.65 -3.79 2.00
CA ASN A 186 -14.04 -3.44 2.31
C ASN A 186 -14.74 -2.68 1.16
N PHE A 187 -13.98 -2.06 0.25
CA PHE A 187 -14.53 -1.32 -0.91
C PHE A 187 -14.46 -2.09 -2.22
N ILE A 188 -13.74 -3.22 -2.25
CA ILE A 188 -13.67 -4.11 -3.42
C ILE A 188 -14.93 -4.99 -3.51
N LEU A 189 -15.60 -5.23 -2.39
CA LEU A 189 -16.85 -6.00 -2.34
C LEU A 189 -18.05 -5.07 -2.59
N ASN A 190 -19.08 -5.57 -3.30
CA ASN A 190 -20.26 -4.81 -3.74
C ASN A 190 -21.06 -4.07 -2.63
N GLN A 191 -20.67 -4.22 -1.36
CA GLN A 191 -21.21 -3.45 -0.24
C GLN A 191 -20.07 -2.93 0.65
N PRO A 192 -19.84 -1.61 0.66
CA PRO A 192 -18.85 -0.99 1.53
C PRO A 192 -19.14 -1.21 3.01
N HIS A 193 -18.21 -1.85 3.73
CA HIS A 193 -18.30 -1.94 5.18
C HIS A 193 -17.63 -0.72 5.84
N LEU A 194 -18.34 0.41 5.88
CA LEU A 194 -17.84 1.69 6.38
C LEU A 194 -17.43 1.65 7.85
N ALA A 195 -18.24 0.99 8.69
CA ALA A 195 -17.96 0.85 10.12
C ALA A 195 -16.69 0.01 10.38
N ASN A 196 -16.50 -1.08 9.62
CA ASN A 196 -15.27 -1.88 9.66
C ASN A 196 -14.05 -1.08 9.20
N SER A 197 -14.23 -0.19 8.21
CA SER A 197 -13.16 0.67 7.72
C SER A 197 -12.74 1.71 8.77
N LYS A 198 -13.71 2.34 9.46
CA LYS A 198 -13.44 3.22 10.60
C LYS A 198 -12.73 2.48 11.73
N TRP A 199 -13.18 1.26 12.07
CA TRP A 199 -12.52 0.42 13.06
C TRP A 199 -11.08 0.08 12.68
N ALA A 200 -10.83 -0.23 11.42
CA ALA A 200 -9.49 -0.52 10.92
C ALA A 200 -8.56 0.71 10.98
N TYR A 201 -9.05 1.93 10.70
CA TYR A 201 -8.27 3.16 10.91
C TYR A 201 -7.89 3.38 12.37
N ASN A 202 -8.83 3.14 13.30
CA ASN A 202 -8.57 3.21 14.74
C ASN A 202 -7.47 2.20 15.14
N GLN A 203 -7.59 0.96 14.69
CA GLN A 203 -6.64 -0.11 14.96
C GLN A 203 -5.25 0.13 14.35
N PHE A 204 -5.19 0.67 13.14
CA PHE A 204 -3.94 1.09 12.50
C PHE A 204 -3.21 2.11 13.37
N LEU A 205 -3.89 3.19 13.76
CA LEU A 205 -3.28 4.27 14.52
C LEU A 205 -2.84 3.79 15.92
N GLU A 206 -3.64 2.97 16.58
CA GLU A 206 -3.31 2.36 17.87
C GLU A 206 -1.96 1.62 17.81
N LYS A 207 -1.77 0.79 16.79
CA LYS A 207 -0.56 -0.03 16.61
C LYS A 207 0.66 0.82 16.25
N ILE A 208 0.49 1.88 15.45
CA ILE A 208 1.57 2.83 15.14
C ILE A 208 2.03 3.57 16.41
N LEU A 209 1.09 4.13 17.18
CA LEU A 209 1.41 4.86 18.41
C LEU A 209 2.10 3.95 19.44
N LYS A 210 1.59 2.73 19.63
CA LYS A 210 2.23 1.73 20.51
C LYS A 210 3.65 1.41 20.04
N SER A 211 3.88 1.23 18.74
CA SER A 211 5.21 0.94 18.21
C SER A 211 6.21 2.05 18.49
N TRP A 212 5.83 3.32 18.31
CA TRP A 212 6.69 4.45 18.62
C TRP A 212 6.98 4.58 20.12
N LEU A 213 5.97 4.35 20.97
CA LEU A 213 6.15 4.35 22.43
C LEU A 213 7.11 3.25 22.91
N LEU A 214 6.97 2.03 22.38
CA LEU A 214 7.90 0.92 22.66
C LEU A 214 9.34 1.28 22.27
N LYS A 215 9.51 1.94 21.11
CA LYS A 215 10.83 2.40 20.64
C LYS A 215 11.47 3.44 21.57
N THR A 216 10.66 4.20 22.31
CA THR A 216 11.12 5.17 23.34
C THR A 216 11.21 4.60 24.76
N GLY A 217 11.11 3.28 24.90
CA GLY A 217 11.30 2.58 26.18
C GLY A 217 10.04 2.34 27.00
N ALA A 218 8.84 2.57 26.46
CA ALA A 218 7.62 2.05 27.08
C ALA A 218 7.62 0.52 27.02
N THR A 219 6.94 -0.12 27.98
CA THR A 219 6.84 -1.57 28.07
C THR A 219 5.46 -2.07 27.62
N ARG A 220 5.40 -3.32 27.17
CA ARG A 220 4.13 -3.96 26.78
C ARG A 220 3.08 -3.98 27.90
N PRO A 221 3.44 -4.26 29.18
CA PRO A 221 2.49 -4.14 30.30
C PRO A 221 1.90 -2.74 30.48
N GLU A 222 2.73 -1.69 30.37
CA GLU A 222 2.24 -0.30 30.44
C GLU A 222 1.23 -0.01 29.32
N LEU A 223 1.54 -0.44 28.09
CA LEU A 223 0.65 -0.24 26.95
C LEU A 223 -0.61 -1.13 26.99
N LYS A 224 -0.57 -2.28 27.67
CA LYS A 224 -1.72 -3.17 27.87
C LYS A 224 -2.66 -2.65 28.96
N GLY A 225 -2.12 -2.14 30.06
CA GLY A 225 -2.89 -1.60 31.19
C GLY A 225 -3.61 -0.28 30.88
N LYS A 226 -3.19 0.43 29.83
CA LYS A 226 -3.75 1.71 29.39
C LYS A 226 -4.83 1.61 28.29
N GLY A 227 -5.25 0.39 27.96
CA GLY A 227 -6.41 0.10 27.11
C GLY A 227 -6.27 0.52 25.63
N HIS A 228 -7.29 0.19 24.84
CA HIS A 228 -7.44 0.56 23.42
C HIS A 228 -7.81 2.05 23.22
N GLN A 229 -7.35 2.94 24.11
CA GLN A 229 -7.77 4.33 24.16
C GLN A 229 -6.76 5.24 23.44
N LEU A 230 -7.09 5.62 22.20
CA LEU A 230 -6.24 6.50 21.38
C LEU A 230 -5.86 7.80 22.08
N ASN A 231 -6.79 8.46 22.78
CA ASN A 231 -6.52 9.71 23.52
C ASN A 231 -5.33 9.58 24.47
N HIS A 232 -5.28 8.46 25.19
CA HIS A 232 -4.23 8.23 26.16
C HIS A 232 -2.89 7.88 25.48
N LEU A 233 -2.91 7.11 24.38
CA LEU A 233 -1.71 6.84 23.58
C LEU A 233 -1.13 8.11 22.96
N VAL A 234 -1.98 9.01 22.49
CA VAL A 234 -1.56 10.32 21.96
C VAL A 234 -0.96 11.19 23.06
N SER A 235 -1.61 11.28 24.21
CA SER A 235 -1.04 12.02 25.35
C SER A 235 0.33 11.47 25.76
N MET A 236 0.50 10.15 25.76
CA MET A 236 1.81 9.53 25.99
C MET A 236 2.81 9.88 24.87
N PHE A 237 2.39 9.82 23.61
CA PHE A 237 3.26 10.17 22.48
C PHE A 237 3.77 11.60 22.61
N ASN A 238 2.84 12.54 22.83
CA ASN A 238 3.12 13.97 23.03
C ASN A 238 4.04 14.24 24.23
N LYS A 239 4.01 13.40 25.27
CA LYS A 239 4.93 13.53 26.42
C LYS A 239 6.33 12.99 26.15
N ASN A 240 6.50 12.07 25.20
CA ASN A 240 7.78 11.38 24.96
C ASN A 240 8.49 11.80 23.67
N HIS A 241 7.82 12.53 22.77
CA HIS A 241 8.38 12.95 21.47
C HIS A 241 8.35 14.48 21.29
N GLN A 242 9.28 14.99 20.47
CA GLN A 242 9.31 16.40 20.04
C GLN A 242 8.12 16.71 19.14
N ASN A 243 7.82 15.81 18.19
CA ASN A 243 6.62 15.84 17.37
C ASN A 243 5.38 15.81 18.25
N LYS A 244 4.40 16.67 17.94
CA LYS A 244 3.13 16.75 18.65
C LYS A 244 1.99 16.39 17.73
N ILE A 245 1.12 15.53 18.23
CA ILE A 245 -0.13 15.15 17.62
C ILE A 245 -1.22 16.04 18.19
N ASP A 246 -2.08 16.54 17.31
CA ASP A 246 -3.27 17.30 17.66
C ASP A 246 -4.35 16.38 18.24
N GLU A 247 -4.60 16.50 19.54
CA GLU A 247 -5.57 15.68 20.29
C GLU A 247 -7.01 15.92 19.82
N TYR A 248 -7.33 17.09 19.23
CA TYR A 248 -8.67 17.40 18.74
C TYR A 248 -9.10 16.54 17.56
N LYS A 249 -8.17 15.86 16.89
CA LYS A 249 -8.46 14.96 15.75
C LYS A 249 -8.90 13.56 16.18
N ILE A 250 -8.65 13.19 17.44
CA ILE A 250 -8.87 11.83 17.93
C ILE A 250 -10.34 11.46 18.06
N PRO A 251 -11.26 12.33 18.55
CA PRO A 251 -12.68 12.01 18.62
C PRO A 251 -13.30 11.56 17.29
N THR A 252 -12.83 12.12 16.16
CA THR A 252 -13.28 11.74 14.82
C THR A 252 -12.92 10.29 14.47
N ILE A 253 -11.76 9.82 14.94
CA ILE A 253 -11.20 8.50 14.61
C ILE A 253 -11.73 7.41 15.52
N ILE A 254 -11.96 7.74 16.80
CA ILE A 254 -12.42 6.78 17.78
C ILE A 254 -13.70 6.11 17.29
N GLY A 255 -13.63 4.78 17.25
CA GLY A 255 -14.75 3.91 17.01
C GLY A 255 -14.96 3.01 18.22
N ASP A 256 -16.18 2.94 18.72
CA ASP A 256 -16.55 1.96 19.73
C ASP A 256 -16.64 0.56 19.10
N ALA A 257 -16.45 -0.48 19.90
CA ALA A 257 -16.57 -1.87 19.49
C ALA A 257 -17.95 -2.20 18.89
N SER A 258 -18.99 -1.45 19.27
CA SER A 258 -20.35 -1.45 18.69
C SER A 258 -20.40 -1.21 17.18
N LEU A 259 -19.39 -0.53 16.60
CA LEU A 259 -19.27 -0.38 15.14
C LEU A 259 -19.19 -1.71 14.39
N ARG A 260 -18.77 -2.79 15.06
CA ARG A 260 -18.65 -4.13 14.45
C ARG A 260 -19.95 -4.93 14.50
N TYR A 261 -20.98 -4.42 15.17
CA TYR A 261 -22.25 -5.10 15.38
C TYR A 261 -23.41 -4.39 14.66
N ASP A 262 -23.09 -3.54 13.66
CA ASP A 262 -24.05 -2.76 12.86
C ASP A 262 -24.99 -1.85 13.69
N GLU A 263 -24.56 -1.49 14.90
CA GLU A 263 -25.35 -0.67 15.83
C GLU A 263 -25.24 0.84 15.54
N ILE A 264 -24.25 1.25 14.74
CA ILE A 264 -23.96 2.65 14.41
C ILE A 264 -23.83 2.79 12.90
N GLU A 265 -24.67 3.64 12.32
CA GLU A 265 -24.57 4.04 10.91
C GLU A 265 -23.41 5.01 10.71
N ILE A 266 -22.58 4.75 9.70
CA ILE A 266 -21.45 5.60 9.31
C ILE A 266 -21.71 6.08 7.89
N THR A 267 -21.60 7.39 7.65
CA THR A 267 -21.73 7.97 6.31
C THR A 267 -20.41 7.94 5.54
N ASN A 268 -20.48 8.14 4.22
CA ASN A 268 -19.26 8.27 3.41
C ASN A 268 -18.42 9.48 3.85
N GLU A 269 -19.09 10.59 4.18
CA GLU A 269 -18.47 11.82 4.69
C GLU A 269 -17.74 11.58 6.01
N ASP A 270 -18.33 10.80 6.92
CA ASP A 270 -17.69 10.46 8.19
C ASP A 270 -16.40 9.66 7.98
N LEU A 271 -16.42 8.70 7.05
CA LEU A 271 -15.23 7.92 6.75
C LEU A 271 -14.11 8.76 6.12
N ILE A 272 -14.44 9.69 5.21
CA ILE A 272 -13.44 10.61 4.66
C ILE A 272 -12.84 11.48 5.77
N LYS A 273 -13.65 12.00 6.70
CA LYS A 273 -13.14 12.75 7.86
C LYS A 273 -12.21 11.91 8.73
N VAL A 274 -12.52 10.62 8.93
CA VAL A 274 -11.65 9.68 9.65
C VAL A 274 -10.32 9.53 8.92
N GLN A 275 -10.34 9.24 7.62
CA GLN A 275 -9.12 9.12 6.80
C GLN A 275 -8.28 10.39 6.89
N ASP A 276 -8.90 11.55 6.68
CA ASP A 276 -8.20 12.84 6.70
C ASP A 276 -7.55 13.11 8.05
N SER A 277 -8.24 12.77 9.14
CA SER A 277 -7.72 12.89 10.51
C SER A 277 -6.53 11.95 10.73
N VAL A 278 -6.61 10.70 10.26
CA VAL A 278 -5.49 9.75 10.34
C VAL A 278 -4.29 10.22 9.52
N PHE A 279 -4.51 10.70 8.30
CA PHE A 279 -3.44 11.23 7.45
C PHE A 279 -2.75 12.44 8.11
N ASP A 280 -3.52 13.34 8.70
CA ASP A 280 -2.94 14.46 9.45
C ASP A 280 -2.07 14.00 10.62
N ILE A 281 -2.52 13.00 11.37
CA ILE A 281 -1.74 12.46 12.49
C ILE A 281 -0.47 11.78 11.99
N ILE A 282 -0.52 11.04 10.88
CA ILE A 282 0.68 10.46 10.25
C ILE A 282 1.68 11.56 9.90
N LEU A 283 1.21 12.66 9.28
CA LEU A 283 2.05 13.80 8.93
C LEU A 283 2.65 14.48 10.17
N GLN A 284 1.90 14.58 11.27
CA GLN A 284 2.37 15.13 12.55
C GLN A 284 3.44 14.25 13.21
N ILE A 285 3.28 12.93 13.14
CA ILE A 285 4.29 11.96 13.64
C ILE A 285 5.56 12.04 12.78
N GLY A 286 5.42 12.07 11.45
CA GLY A 286 6.55 12.05 10.50
C GLY A 286 7.24 10.68 10.40
N SER A 287 8.26 10.58 9.54
CA SER A 287 8.96 9.31 9.27
C SER A 287 9.76 8.79 10.46
N SER A 288 10.28 9.68 11.31
CA SER A 288 11.09 9.31 12.48
C SER A 288 10.97 10.38 13.57
N PRO A 289 9.91 10.35 14.40
CA PRO A 289 9.74 11.31 15.48
C PRO A 289 10.89 11.24 16.48
N LYS A 290 11.38 12.41 16.91
CA LYS A 290 12.50 12.50 17.84
C LYS A 290 12.04 12.29 19.28
N SER A 291 12.71 11.39 20.00
CA SER A 291 12.52 11.19 21.45
C SER A 291 12.95 12.41 22.24
N LEU A 292 12.22 12.73 23.32
CA LEU A 292 12.62 13.72 24.33
C LEU A 292 13.56 13.14 25.39
N LYS A 293 13.59 11.81 25.53
CA LYS A 293 14.56 11.10 26.36
C LYS A 293 15.78 10.83 25.48
N GLN A 294 16.79 11.70 25.58
CA GLN A 294 18.15 11.46 25.11
C GLN A 294 19.06 11.39 26.33
#